data_AF-A0A7S2WJK4-F1
#
_entry.id   AF-A0A7S2WJK4-F1
#
_cell.length_a   1.000
_cell.length_b   1.000
_cell.length_c   1.000
_cell.angle_alpha   90.00
_cell.angle_beta   90.00
_cell.angle_gamma   90.00
#
_symmetry.space_group_name_H-M   'P 1'
#
loop_
_entity.id
_entity.type
_entity.pdbx_description
1 polymer ?
#
loop_
_entity_poly.entity_id
_entity_poly.type
_entity_poly.pdbx_seq_one_letter_code
_entity_poly.pdbx_strand_id
1 'polypeptide(L)'
;KLRVHKDTGAEIFCPRKLKEIVAENLGCSIQKEGMQHSPIEDSLSALLLYKKVRTNWEKIMEYKIHKTKMILEKQHQEEEKINTTPPPTSPLVVVVVSQIINIPTYKSILVQ
;
A
#
# COMPACT_ATOMS: atom_id res chain seq x y z
N LYS A 1 14.43 -2.57 -3.30
CA LYS A 1 15.27 -3.63 -2.70
C LYS A 1 14.89 -3.73 -1.23
N LEU A 2 14.49 -4.91 -0.78
CA LEU A 2 14.12 -5.12 0.61
C LEU A 2 15.39 -5.13 1.47
N ARG A 3 15.33 -4.52 2.65
CA ARG A 3 16.33 -4.69 3.70
C ARG A 3 15.64 -5.26 4.92
N VAL A 4 16.34 -6.12 5.64
CA VAL A 4 15.83 -6.69 6.89
C VAL A 4 16.03 -5.65 8.00
N HIS A 5 14.97 -5.36 8.75
CA HIS A 5 15.06 -4.55 9.95
C HIS A 5 15.90 -5.28 10.99
N LYS A 6 16.89 -4.60 11.56
CA LYS A 6 17.87 -5.23 12.47
C LYS A 6 17.23 -5.79 13.74
N ASP A 7 16.15 -5.17 14.22
CA ASP A 7 15.58 -5.50 15.54
C ASP A 7 14.37 -6.43 15.48
N THR A 8 13.62 -6.42 14.36
CA THR A 8 12.36 -7.19 14.21
C THR A 8 12.47 -8.31 13.19
N GLY A 9 13.57 -8.40 12.42
CA GLY A 9 13.73 -9.39 11.35
C GLY A 9 12.76 -9.22 10.18
N ALA A 10 11.92 -8.19 10.20
CA ALA A 10 10.92 -7.93 9.16
C ALA A 10 11.56 -7.33 7.90
N GLU A 11 11.07 -7.71 6.73
CA GLU A 11 11.47 -7.12 5.46
C GLU A 11 10.88 -5.72 5.30
N ILE A 12 11.74 -4.72 5.10
CA ILE A 12 11.37 -3.32 4.93
C ILE A 12 11.71 -2.87 3.51
N PHE A 13 10.79 -2.14 2.89
CA PHE A 13 11.06 -1.40 1.67
C PHE A 13 11.96 -0.20 1.96
N CYS A 14 13.18 -0.21 1.41
CA CYS A 14 14.04 0.96 1.49
C CYS A 14 13.85 1.88 0.28
N PRO A 15 13.82 3.21 0.49
CA PRO A 15 13.91 4.17 -0.59
C PRO A 15 15.14 3.90 -1.47
N ARG A 16 14.96 3.99 -2.79
CA ARG A 16 16.06 3.92 -3.76
C ARG A 16 16.40 5.33 -4.26
N LYS A 17 17.63 5.51 -4.74
CA LYS A 17 18.06 6.81 -5.31
C LYS A 17 17.32 7.06 -6.63
N LEU A 18 16.96 8.32 -6.90
CA LEU A 18 16.27 8.70 -8.13
C LEU A 18 17.07 8.28 -9.37
N LYS A 19 18.37 8.57 -9.40
CA LYS A 19 19.27 8.20 -10.52
C LYS A 19 19.23 6.72 -10.88
N GLU A 20 19.12 5.84 -9.87
CA GLU A 20 19.07 4.38 -10.08
C GLU A 20 17.72 3.98 -10.68
N ILE A 21 16.62 4.52 -10.15
CA ILE A 21 15.27 4.22 -10.63
C ILE A 21 15.10 4.73 -12.07
N VAL A 22 15.59 5.94 -12.37
CA VAL A 22 15.53 6.55 -13.70
C VAL A 22 16.36 5.75 -14.71
N ALA A 23 17.57 5.31 -14.34
CA ALA A 23 18.39 4.47 -15.21
C ALA A 23 17.69 3.13 -15.52
N GLU A 24 17.15 2.46 -14.51
CA GLU A 24 16.46 1.17 -14.67
C GLU A 24 15.17 1.29 -15.49
N ASN A 25 14.36 2.33 -15.24
CA ASN A 25 13.01 2.41 -15.79
C ASN A 25 12.93 3.27 -17.05
N LEU A 26 13.73 4.33 -17.19
CA LEU A 26 13.68 5.23 -18.33
C LEU A 26 14.88 5.05 -19.27
N GLY A 27 15.92 4.31 -18.86
CA GLY A 27 17.15 4.14 -19.64
C GLY A 27 18.00 5.41 -19.70
N CYS A 28 17.73 6.39 -18.84
CA CYS A 28 18.41 7.69 -18.82
C CYS A 28 19.35 7.78 -17.63
N SER A 29 20.50 8.45 -17.81
CA SER A 29 21.46 8.71 -16.73
C SER A 29 21.39 10.18 -16.32
N ILE A 30 20.90 10.43 -15.11
CA ILE A 30 20.83 11.76 -14.47
C ILE A 30 21.80 11.82 -13.29
N GLN A 31 22.08 13.03 -12.77
CA GLN A 31 22.96 13.22 -11.59
C GLN A 31 24.34 12.55 -11.77
N LYS A 32 25.00 12.86 -12.89
CA LYS A 32 26.31 12.31 -13.24
C LYS A 32 27.35 12.72 -12.19
N GLU A 33 28.20 11.77 -11.80
CA GLU A 33 29.25 12.02 -10.83
C GLU A 33 30.24 13.07 -11.35
N GLY A 34 30.62 14.02 -10.49
CA GLY A 34 31.46 15.16 -10.87
C GLY A 34 30.74 16.29 -11.61
N MET A 35 29.44 16.17 -11.90
CA MET A 35 28.63 17.22 -12.51
C MET A 35 27.63 17.82 -11.52
N GLN A 36 27.32 19.11 -11.65
CA GLN A 36 26.29 19.75 -10.85
C GLN A 36 24.91 19.20 -11.23
N HIS A 37 24.08 18.93 -10.22
CA HIS A 37 22.71 18.47 -10.44
C HIS A 37 21.82 19.62 -10.91
N SER A 38 20.91 19.32 -11.83
CA SER A 38 19.89 20.26 -12.30
C SER A 38 18.54 19.93 -11.65
N PRO A 39 17.95 20.83 -10.83
CA PRO A 39 16.62 20.61 -10.24
C PRO A 39 15.52 20.38 -11.29
N ILE A 40 15.68 20.97 -12.47
CA ILE A 40 14.75 20.82 -13.59
C ILE A 40 14.83 19.39 -14.15
N GLU A 41 16.04 18.86 -14.35
CA GLU A 41 16.27 17.48 -14.81
C GLU A 41 15.69 16.46 -13.83
N ASP A 42 15.93 16.67 -12.53
CA ASP A 42 15.43 15.78 -11.47
C ASP A 42 13.89 15.79 -11.42
N SER A 43 13.28 16.99 -11.48
CA SER A 43 11.82 17.15 -11.45
C SER A 43 11.15 16.52 -12.66
N LEU A 44 11.71 16.71 -13.85
CA LEU A 44 11.21 16.11 -15.08
C LEU A 44 11.32 14.58 -15.03
N SER A 45 12.45 14.07 -14.56
CA SER A 45 12.69 12.63 -14.43
C SER A 45 11.71 11.97 -13.46
N ALA A 46 11.43 12.62 -12.32
CA ALA A 46 10.42 12.16 -11.37
C ALA A 46 9.01 12.13 -11.98
N LEU A 47 8.64 13.17 -12.76
CA LEU A 47 7.36 13.23 -13.45
C LEU A 47 7.22 12.11 -14.50
N LEU A 48 8.28 11.85 -15.28
CA LEU A 48 8.29 10.78 -16.27
C LEU A 48 8.16 9.40 -15.62
N LEU A 49 8.85 9.17 -14.49
CA LEU A 49 8.69 7.94 -13.70
C LEU A 49 7.25 7.75 -13.24
N TYR A 50 6.64 8.79 -12.68
CA TYR A 50 5.24 8.75 -12.26
C TYR A 50 4.32 8.39 -13.44
N LYS A 51 4.44 9.09 -14.57
CA LYS A 51 3.64 8.82 -15.77
C LYS A 51 3.79 7.39 -16.27
N LYS A 52 5.01 6.84 -16.22
CA LYS A 52 5.29 5.46 -16.66
C LYS A 52 4.56 4.42 -15.83
N VAL A 53 4.48 4.60 -14.50
CA VAL A 53 3.87 3.60 -13.60
C VAL A 53 2.38 3.84 -13.33
N ARG A 54 1.90 5.06 -13.57
CA ARG A 54 0.55 5.53 -13.22
C ARG A 54 -0.55 4.57 -13.67
N THR A 55 -0.62 4.26 -14.96
CA THR A 55 -1.72 3.44 -15.51
C THR A 55 -1.76 2.03 -14.92
N ASN A 56 -0.60 1.41 -14.69
CA ASN A 56 -0.55 0.09 -14.07
C ASN A 56 -0.98 0.16 -12.60
N TRP A 57 -0.52 1.17 -11.88
CA TRP A 57 -0.91 1.39 -10.50
C TRP A 57 -2.42 1.64 -10.34
N GLU A 58 -3.01 2.47 -11.21
CA GLU A 58 -4.46 2.74 -11.23
C GLU A 58 -5.26 1.45 -11.41
N LYS A 59 -4.90 0.62 -12.39
CA LYS A 59 -5.56 -0.68 -12.63
C LYS A 59 -5.47 -1.63 -11.44
N ILE A 60 -4.28 -1.74 -10.83
CA ILE A 60 -4.08 -2.59 -9.65
C ILE A 60 -4.92 -2.07 -8.47
N MET A 61 -4.99 -0.75 -8.30
CA MET A 61 -5.77 -0.15 -7.23
C MET A 61 -7.26 -0.36 -7.42
N GLU A 62 -7.76 -0.18 -8.64
CA GLU A 62 -9.15 -0.45 -9.00
C GLU A 62 -9.54 -1.91 -8.69
N TYR A 63 -8.70 -2.86 -9.11
CA TYR A 63 -8.90 -4.27 -8.76
C TYR A 63 -8.94 -4.51 -7.24
N LYS A 64 -8.01 -3.91 -6.48
CA LYS A 64 -7.97 -4.05 -5.02
C LYS A 64 -9.22 -3.47 -4.36
N ILE A 65 -9.67 -2.29 -4.80
CA ILE A 65 -10.87 -1.64 -4.30
C ILE A 65 -12.09 -2.52 -4.57
N HIS A 66 -12.26 -2.98 -5.82
CA HIS A 66 -13.38 -3.81 -6.22
C HIS A 66 -13.42 -5.12 -5.43
N LYS A 67 -12.28 -5.82 -5.32
CA LYS A 67 -12.18 -7.07 -4.57
C LYS A 67 -12.47 -6.88 -3.08
N THR A 68 -11.97 -5.80 -2.49
CA THR A 68 -12.25 -5.47 -1.08
C THR A 68 -13.74 -5.23 -0.87
N LYS A 69 -14.40 -4.48 -1.76
CA LYS A 69 -15.85 -4.24 -1.71
C LYS A 69 -16.65 -5.55 -1.75
N MET A 70 -16.33 -6.45 -2.68
CA MET A 70 -17.01 -7.74 -2.78
C MET A 70 -16.85 -8.61 -1.52
N ILE A 71 -15.67 -8.59 -0.88
CA ILE A 71 -15.44 -9.36 0.35
C ILE A 71 -16.29 -8.80 1.49
N LEU A 72 -16.35 -7.47 1.64
CA LEU A 72 -17.17 -6.82 2.66
C LEU A 72 -18.66 -7.09 2.47
N GLU A 73 -19.16 -7.03 1.23
CA GLU A 73 -20.57 -7.33 0.93
C GLU A 73 -20.94 -8.78 1.26
N LYS A 74 -20.05 -9.74 1.00
CA LYS A 74 -20.28 -11.15 1.38
C LYS A 74 -20.30 -11.35 2.89
N GLN A 75 -19.38 -10.70 3.61
CA GLN A 75 -19.35 -10.75 5.08
C GLN A 75 -20.63 -10.19 5.70
N HIS A 76 -21.14 -9.06 5.17
CA HIS A 76 -22.38 -8.47 5.66
C HIS A 76 -23.59 -9.41 5.43
N GLN A 77 -23.67 -10.07 4.28
CA GLN A 77 -24.73 -11.06 4.00
C GLN A 77 -24.61 -12.33 4.84
N GLU A 78 -23.40 -12.75 5.22
CA GLU A 78 -23.17 -13.88 6.13
C GLU A 78 -23.57 -13.53 7.58
N GLU A 79 -23.26 -12.31 8.04
CA GLU A 79 -23.69 -11.80 9.35
C GLU A 79 -25.22 -11.65 9.46
N GLU A 80 -25.90 -11.21 8.40
CA GLU A 80 -27.36 -11.12 8.38
C GLU A 80 -28.04 -12.49 8.38
N LYS A 81 -27.46 -13.51 7.73
CA LYS A 81 -28.00 -14.89 7.77
C LYS A 81 -27.88 -15.54 9.15
N ILE A 82 -26.87 -15.19 9.95
CA ILE A 82 -26.69 -15.70 11.31
C ILE A 82 -27.73 -15.10 12.29
N ASN A 83 -28.24 -13.89 12.01
CA ASN A 83 -29.21 -13.19 12.88
C ASN A 83 -30.69 -13.53 12.62
N THR A 84 -31.01 -14.50 11.75
CA THR A 84 -32.41 -14.91 11.48
C THR A 84 -32.84 -16.22 12.14
N THR A 85 -31.97 -16.88 12.91
CA THR A 85 -32.38 -17.97 13.80
C THR A 85 -32.76 -17.41 15.18
N PRO A 86 -33.98 -17.69 15.69
CA PRO A 86 -34.37 -17.25 17.02
C PRO A 86 -33.41 -17.82 18.07
N PRO A 87 -33.08 -17.05 19.12
CA PRO A 87 -32.04 -17.40 20.08
C PRO A 87 -32.37 -18.72 20.80
N PRO A 88 -31.46 -19.71 20.84
CA PRO A 88 -31.53 -20.72 21.89
C PRO A 88 -31.24 -20.02 23.22
N THR A 89 -32.19 -20.11 24.12
CA THR A 89 -32.14 -19.66 25.52
C THR A 89 -30.94 -20.28 26.24
N SER A 90 -29.77 -19.63 26.21
CA SER A 90 -28.68 -19.87 27.17
C SER A 90 -27.58 -18.80 27.08
N PRO A 91 -27.16 -18.22 28.22
CA PRO A 91 -26.32 -17.03 28.23
C PRO A 91 -24.83 -17.37 28.28
N LEU A 92 -24.25 -18.11 27.33
CA LEU A 92 -22.80 -18.33 27.29
C LEU A 92 -22.28 -18.65 25.87
N VAL A 93 -22.08 -17.64 25.02
CA VAL A 93 -21.16 -17.71 23.86
C VAL A 93 -20.53 -16.31 23.71
N VAL A 94 -19.43 -16.01 24.42
CA VAL A 94 -18.03 -16.10 23.93
C VAL A 94 -17.84 -15.19 22.72
N VAL A 95 -17.54 -13.90 22.92
CA VAL A 95 -16.17 -13.34 22.94
C VAL A 95 -15.29 -14.00 21.88
N VAL A 96 -15.08 -13.33 20.74
CA VAL A 96 -13.85 -13.21 19.95
C VAL A 96 -14.25 -12.74 18.56
N VAL A 97 -14.08 -11.45 18.25
CA VAL A 97 -13.46 -10.97 16.99
C VAL A 97 -12.97 -9.53 17.21
N SER A 98 -11.73 -9.36 17.69
CA SER A 98 -11.07 -8.04 17.74
C SER A 98 -9.65 -8.11 17.18
N GLN A 99 -9.46 -8.84 16.09
CA GLN A 99 -8.23 -8.81 15.31
C GLN A 99 -8.59 -8.96 13.84
N ILE A 100 -7.86 -8.26 12.97
CA ILE A 100 -8.00 -8.19 11.49
C ILE A 100 -8.82 -6.98 11.00
N ILE A 101 -8.37 -5.78 11.38
CA ILE A 101 -8.33 -4.65 10.43
C ILE A 101 -7.05 -3.84 10.70
N ASN A 102 -5.90 -4.41 10.36
CA ASN A 102 -4.66 -3.64 10.23
C ASN A 102 -4.53 -3.20 8.77
N ILE A 103 -5.33 -2.20 8.40
CA ILE A 103 -5.12 -1.44 7.16
C ILE A 103 -4.17 -0.30 7.57
N PRO A 104 -2.94 -0.23 7.03
CA PRO A 104 -2.07 0.91 7.28
C PRO A 104 -2.66 2.12 6.56
N THR A 105 -3.52 2.85 7.25
CA THR A 105 -3.88 4.21 6.85
C THR A 105 -2.70 5.09 7.20
N TYR A 106 -2.04 5.67 6.19
CA TYR A 106 -1.09 6.77 6.40
C TYR A 106 -1.88 8.00 6.84
N LYS A 107 -2.24 8.03 8.13
CA LYS A 107 -2.67 9.22 8.87
C LYS A 107 -1.54 9.58 9.83
N SER A 108 -1.24 10.88 9.88
CA SER A 108 -0.30 11.54 10.80
C SER A 108 1.15 11.68 10.30
N ILE A 109 1.36 12.52 9.29
CA ILE A 109 2.44 13.53 9.41
C ILE A 109 1.70 14.84 9.68
N LEU A 110 1.39 15.06 10.95
CA LEU A 110 0.95 16.34 11.48
C LEU A 110 2.21 17.06 11.94
N VAL A 111 2.44 18.24 11.34
CA VAL A 111 2.96 19.46 11.96
C VAL A 111 3.59 19.28 13.34
N GLN A 112 4.91 19.47 13.41
CA GLN A 112 5.58 20.29 14.43
C GLN A 112 6.80 20.96 13.80
#